data_AF-A0A7S2GUE3-F1
#
_entry.id   AF-A0A7S2GUE3-F1
#
_cell.length_a   1.000
_cell.length_b   1.000
_cell.length_c   1.000
_cell.angle_alpha   90.00
_cell.angle_beta   90.00
_cell.angle_gamma   90.00
#
_symmetry.space_group_name_H-M   'P 1'
#
loop_
_entity.id
_entity.type
_entity.pdbx_description
1 polymer ?
#
loop_
_entity_poly.entity_id
_entity_poly.type
_entity_poly.pdbx_seq_one_letter_code
_entity_poly.pdbx_strand_id
1 'polypeptide(L)'
;MALDSHLTNLNPNPLITTCVKRAHAREPARATSESPMLAMQRALIKERIKARTRASSKVLSLVKEKKDPMRDEEGENLTSKDPQARAMAKLRRAAKIFDLKRHGARQQLDGFSGRRLSPNQLKDGLRRAFLLRLDDDEIQAIMFKFDSNGDGYMDTDEFARFFLQISLSAAAQPREAQANEDSEREIMSRREASAKNLEERNREKSLLDLAFRDEDRAAYQDKLEKASKWWHRKHYHDQIQLDTFARKFSPTELQVALQNVLGVRLKDRELAALCSDMSRHRSGLLLDGANFRSIFLRLHKDHQDTEAANLDISNLRRKAKAPQFPGHVGIL
;
A
#
# COMPACT_ATOMS: atom_id res chain seq x y z
N MET A 1 17.26 53.76 -36.98
CA MET A 1 17.99 52.64 -36.36
C MET A 1 17.05 51.45 -36.38
N ALA A 2 17.28 50.58 -37.35
CA ALA A 2 16.54 49.36 -37.61
C ALA A 2 17.20 48.21 -36.84
N LEU A 3 16.39 47.33 -36.23
CA LEU A 3 16.76 45.94 -36.00
C LEU A 3 15.53 45.06 -36.23
N ASP A 4 15.60 44.36 -37.36
CA ASP A 4 14.71 43.30 -37.82
C ASP A 4 14.77 42.08 -36.90
N SER A 5 13.61 41.47 -36.64
CA SER A 5 13.51 40.10 -36.14
C SER A 5 12.64 39.28 -37.08
N HIS A 6 13.32 38.68 -38.06
CA HIS A 6 12.81 37.61 -38.91
C HIS A 6 12.65 36.31 -38.09
N LEU A 7 11.42 35.82 -37.95
CA LEU A 7 11.17 34.40 -37.74
C LEU A 7 10.27 33.89 -38.87
N THR A 8 10.87 33.02 -39.67
CA THR A 8 10.33 32.42 -40.87
C THR A 8 9.29 31.36 -40.53
N ASN A 9 8.16 31.50 -41.21
CA ASN A 9 6.96 30.68 -41.14
C ASN A 9 7.22 29.41 -41.99
N LEU A 10 7.26 28.24 -41.34
CA LEU A 10 7.49 26.97 -42.03
C LEU A 10 6.19 26.46 -42.68
N ASN A 11 6.27 26.45 -44.01
CA ASN A 11 5.48 25.81 -45.04
C ASN A 11 4.61 24.58 -44.61
N PRO A 12 3.30 24.56 -44.91
CA PRO A 12 2.49 23.35 -44.85
C PRO A 12 2.62 22.53 -46.15
N ASN A 13 3.06 21.28 -46.01
CA ASN A 13 3.17 20.31 -47.10
C ASN A 13 1.78 19.78 -47.51
N PRO A 14 1.35 19.86 -48.79
CA PRO A 14 0.12 19.24 -49.27
C PRO A 14 0.40 17.80 -49.72
N LEU A 15 0.11 16.82 -48.87
CA LEU A 15 0.14 15.41 -49.27
C LEU A 15 -1.17 15.00 -49.96
N ILE A 16 -1.12 15.06 -51.29
CA ILE A 16 -1.59 14.07 -52.27
C ILE A 16 -2.58 13.02 -51.70
N THR A 17 -3.86 13.26 -51.96
CA THR A 17 -4.95 12.28 -51.83
C THR A 17 -5.00 11.41 -53.09
N THR A 18 -4.33 10.27 -53.10
CA THR A 18 -4.53 9.22 -54.12
C THR A 18 -5.46 8.14 -53.60
N CYS A 19 -6.69 8.16 -54.12
CA CYS A 19 -7.66 7.08 -54.01
C CYS A 19 -7.11 5.80 -54.66
N VAL A 20 -6.65 4.84 -53.84
CA VAL A 20 -6.48 3.44 -54.26
C VAL A 20 -7.63 2.63 -53.68
N LYS A 21 -8.71 2.49 -54.45
CA LYS A 21 -9.73 1.47 -54.23
C LYS A 21 -9.12 0.10 -54.57
N ARG A 22 -8.51 -0.56 -53.57
CA ARG A 22 -8.10 -1.97 -53.68
C ARG A 22 -9.16 -2.84 -53.03
N ALA A 23 -9.90 -3.57 -53.85
CA ALA A 23 -10.80 -4.62 -53.40
C ALA A 23 -9.98 -5.75 -52.75
N HIS A 24 -9.96 -5.78 -51.42
CA HIS A 24 -9.46 -6.93 -50.68
C HIS A 24 -10.58 -7.97 -50.58
N ALA A 25 -10.39 -9.06 -51.33
CA ALA A 25 -11.13 -10.29 -51.14
C ALA A 25 -10.99 -10.73 -49.66
N ARG A 26 -12.11 -11.06 -49.03
CA ARG A 26 -12.18 -11.66 -47.69
C ARG A 26 -11.41 -12.98 -47.70
N GLU A 27 -10.21 -12.99 -47.11
CA GLU A 27 -9.59 -14.22 -46.65
C GLU A 27 -10.40 -14.78 -45.47
N PRO A 28 -10.69 -16.09 -45.45
CA PRO A 28 -11.34 -16.72 -44.30
C PRO A 28 -10.41 -16.65 -43.10
N ALA A 29 -10.92 -16.09 -41.99
CA ALA A 29 -10.22 -15.93 -40.73
C ALA A 29 -9.59 -17.27 -40.31
N ARG A 30 -8.27 -17.40 -40.48
CA ARG A 30 -7.49 -18.48 -39.85
C ARG A 30 -7.64 -18.31 -38.35
N ALA A 31 -8.30 -19.28 -37.71
CA ALA A 31 -8.31 -19.44 -36.27
C ALA A 31 -6.86 -19.57 -35.79
N THR A 32 -6.28 -18.46 -35.35
CA THR A 32 -4.98 -18.46 -34.69
C THR A 32 -5.17 -19.21 -33.38
N SER A 33 -4.54 -20.38 -33.27
CA SER A 33 -4.45 -21.11 -32.01
C SER A 33 -3.67 -20.23 -31.05
N GLU A 34 -4.38 -19.57 -30.13
CA GLU A 34 -3.74 -18.78 -29.08
C GLU A 34 -2.84 -19.72 -28.26
N SER A 35 -1.57 -19.34 -28.12
CA SER A 35 -0.60 -20.09 -27.32
C SER A 35 -1.15 -20.34 -25.91
N PRO A 36 -1.09 -21.58 -25.38
CA PRO A 36 -1.61 -21.93 -24.04
C PRO A 36 -1.08 -21.00 -22.93
N MET A 37 0.15 -20.49 -23.11
CA MET A 37 0.78 -19.56 -22.18
C MET A 37 0.04 -18.21 -22.11
N LEU A 38 -0.40 -17.68 -23.24
CA LEU A 38 -1.15 -16.42 -23.30
C LEU A 38 -2.56 -16.57 -22.70
N ALA A 39 -3.19 -17.73 -22.89
CA ALA A 39 -4.46 -18.06 -22.23
C ALA A 39 -4.30 -18.10 -20.70
N MET A 40 -3.22 -18.70 -20.20
CA MET A 40 -2.92 -18.76 -18.76
C MET A 40 -2.62 -17.37 -18.16
N GLN A 41 -1.82 -16.54 -18.84
CA GLN A 41 -1.55 -15.17 -18.39
C GLN A 41 -2.83 -14.32 -18.32
N ARG A 42 -3.71 -14.43 -19.33
CA ARG A 42 -5.02 -13.75 -19.32
C ARG A 42 -5.93 -14.24 -18.19
N ALA A 43 -5.90 -15.53 -17.86
CA ALA A 43 -6.66 -16.07 -16.74
C ALA A 43 -6.20 -15.49 -15.38
N LEU A 44 -4.89 -15.43 -15.14
CA LEU A 44 -4.32 -14.85 -13.92
C LEU A 44 -4.60 -13.35 -13.78
N ILE A 45 -4.55 -12.59 -14.88
CA ILE A 45 -4.90 -11.17 -14.88
C ILE A 45 -6.39 -10.98 -14.55
N LYS A 46 -7.27 -11.77 -15.16
CA LYS A 46 -8.72 -11.73 -14.85
C LYS A 46 -9.01 -12.08 -13.40
N GLU A 47 -8.29 -13.03 -12.81
CA GLU A 47 -8.47 -13.41 -11.40
C GLU A 47 -8.03 -12.29 -10.45
N ARG A 48 -6.87 -11.66 -10.71
CA ARG A 48 -6.39 -10.51 -9.94
C ARG A 48 -7.33 -9.32 -9.99
N ILE A 49 -7.91 -9.02 -11.15
CA ILE A 49 -8.90 -7.94 -11.29
C ILE A 49 -10.16 -8.25 -10.47
N LYS A 50 -10.68 -9.50 -10.53
CA LYS A 50 -11.83 -9.94 -9.73
C LYS A 50 -11.56 -9.90 -8.23
N ALA A 51 -10.37 -10.26 -7.78
CA ALA A 51 -9.99 -10.18 -6.37
C ALA A 51 -9.97 -8.72 -5.88
N ARG A 52 -9.42 -7.80 -6.69
CA ARG A 52 -9.36 -6.37 -6.37
C ARG A 52 -10.73 -5.71 -6.31
N THR A 53 -11.66 -6.07 -7.19
CA THR A 53 -13.03 -5.53 -7.16
C THR A 53 -13.83 -6.05 -5.97
N ARG A 54 -13.65 -7.32 -5.56
CA ARG A 54 -14.27 -7.86 -4.34
C ARG A 54 -13.76 -7.16 -3.06
N ALA A 55 -12.45 -6.94 -2.97
CA ALA A 55 -11.87 -6.20 -1.83
C ALA A 55 -12.38 -4.75 -1.79
N SER A 56 -12.40 -4.06 -2.94
CA SER A 56 -12.90 -2.69 -3.03
C SER A 56 -14.40 -2.58 -2.70
N SER A 57 -15.22 -3.52 -3.16
CA SER A 57 -16.66 -3.57 -2.85
C SER A 57 -16.92 -3.78 -1.35
N LYS A 58 -16.09 -4.59 -0.67
CA LYS A 58 -16.21 -4.84 0.77
C LYS A 58 -15.81 -3.62 1.60
N VAL A 59 -14.80 -2.87 1.15
CA VAL A 59 -14.44 -1.57 1.76
C VAL A 59 -15.55 -0.55 1.52
N LEU A 60 -16.14 -0.51 0.33
CA LEU A 60 -17.24 0.42 0.01
C LEU A 60 -18.53 0.12 0.77
N SER A 61 -18.84 -1.14 1.07
CA SER A 61 -19.99 -1.50 1.92
C SER A 61 -19.76 -1.10 3.38
N LEU A 62 -18.54 -1.27 3.90
CA LEU A 62 -18.18 -0.84 5.26
C LEU A 62 -18.17 0.70 5.41
N VAL A 63 -17.84 1.44 4.35
CA VAL A 63 -17.87 2.90 4.36
C VAL A 63 -19.31 3.44 4.22
N LYS A 64 -20.21 2.71 3.55
CA LYS A 64 -21.62 3.11 3.43
C LYS A 64 -22.43 2.90 4.72
N GLU A 65 -22.03 1.99 5.61
CA GLU A 65 -22.67 1.84 6.92
C GLU A 65 -22.36 2.97 7.91
N LYS A 66 -21.39 3.85 7.63
CA LYS A 66 -21.10 5.02 8.48
C LYS A 66 -21.66 6.35 7.96
N LYS A 67 -22.51 6.34 6.92
CA LYS A 67 -23.02 7.57 6.30
C LYS A 67 -24.48 7.86 6.60
N ASP A 68 -24.89 7.66 7.85
CA ASP A 68 -26.03 8.34 8.44
C ASP A 68 -25.71 8.74 9.90
N PRO A 69 -25.22 9.97 10.17
CA PRO A 69 -25.25 10.47 11.53
C PRO A 69 -25.79 11.90 11.56
N MET A 70 -27.07 12.09 11.26
CA MET A 70 -27.85 13.21 11.81
C MET A 70 -29.34 12.86 11.98
N ARG A 71 -29.69 11.57 12.04
CA ARG A 71 -31.03 11.13 12.48
C ARG A 71 -30.95 10.80 13.97
N ASP A 72 -31.24 11.82 14.78
CA ASP A 72 -31.98 11.70 16.04
C ASP A 72 -31.39 10.89 17.22
N GLU A 73 -30.07 10.88 17.45
CA GLU A 73 -29.50 10.30 18.69
C GLU A 73 -29.52 11.21 19.94
N GLU A 74 -30.28 12.31 19.97
CA GLU A 74 -30.39 13.13 21.20
C GLU A 74 -31.86 13.36 21.60
N GLY A 75 -32.53 12.26 21.96
CA GLY A 75 -33.74 12.26 22.78
C GLY A 75 -33.49 12.43 24.28
N GLU A 76 -32.24 12.55 24.73
CA GLU A 76 -31.86 12.28 26.13
C GLU A 76 -31.93 13.46 27.12
N ASN A 77 -32.39 14.66 26.77
CA ASN A 77 -32.58 15.70 27.80
C ASN A 77 -33.65 16.77 27.56
N LEU A 78 -34.49 16.62 26.53
CA LEU A 78 -35.64 17.50 26.33
C LEU A 78 -36.80 17.23 27.31
N THR A 79 -36.72 16.16 28.09
CA THR A 79 -37.72 15.77 29.10
C THR A 79 -37.47 16.34 30.49
N SER A 80 -36.39 17.11 30.69
CA SER A 80 -36.21 17.82 31.95
C SER A 80 -37.39 18.76 32.18
N LYS A 81 -38.06 18.63 33.34
CA LYS A 81 -39.14 19.52 33.74
C LYS A 81 -38.65 20.96 33.96
N ASP A 82 -37.35 21.15 34.11
CA ASP A 82 -36.73 22.45 34.31
C ASP A 82 -36.59 23.22 32.97
N PRO A 83 -37.28 24.37 32.79
CA PRO A 83 -37.19 25.18 31.58
C PRO A 83 -35.76 25.71 31.34
N GLN A 84 -34.97 25.94 32.39
CA GLN A 84 -33.59 26.42 32.23
C GLN A 84 -32.70 25.36 31.57
N ALA A 85 -32.73 24.12 32.08
CA ALA A 85 -31.97 23.02 31.50
C ALA A 85 -32.31 22.78 30.02
N ARG A 86 -33.60 22.83 29.67
CA ARG A 86 -34.06 22.68 28.28
C ARG A 86 -33.56 23.81 27.38
N ALA A 87 -33.67 25.06 27.83
CA ALA A 87 -33.22 26.22 27.09
C ALA A 87 -31.70 26.17 26.82
N MET A 88 -30.92 25.82 27.84
CA MET A 88 -29.47 25.69 27.72
C MET A 88 -29.05 24.52 26.83
N ALA A 89 -29.77 23.39 26.86
CA ALA A 89 -29.52 22.26 25.96
C ALA A 89 -29.77 22.65 24.49
N LYS A 90 -30.88 23.33 24.21
CA LYS A 90 -31.19 23.89 22.89
C LYS A 90 -30.12 24.89 22.43
N LEU A 91 -29.67 25.78 23.32
CA LEU A 91 -28.62 26.74 23.04
C LEU A 91 -27.28 26.06 22.71
N ARG A 92 -26.88 25.05 23.49
CA ARG A 92 -25.66 24.26 23.26
C ARG A 92 -25.69 23.54 21.92
N ARG A 93 -26.84 22.99 21.55
CA ARG A 93 -27.02 22.32 20.25
C ARG A 93 -26.89 23.32 19.11
N ALA A 94 -27.50 24.50 19.22
CA ALA A 94 -27.34 25.58 18.25
C ALA A 94 -25.86 26.02 18.15
N ALA A 95 -25.17 26.18 19.28
CA ALA A 95 -23.75 26.53 19.33
C ALA A 95 -22.85 25.46 18.69
N LYS A 96 -23.16 24.17 18.87
CA LYS A 96 -22.43 23.04 18.26
C LYS A 96 -22.57 23.03 16.73
N ILE A 97 -23.73 23.42 16.21
CA ILE A 97 -24.00 23.51 14.76
C ILE A 97 -23.41 24.80 14.16
N PHE A 98 -23.23 25.83 15.00
CA PHE A 98 -22.73 27.13 14.56
C PHE A 98 -21.23 27.08 14.23
N ASP A 99 -20.92 27.11 12.93
CA ASP A 99 -19.55 27.20 12.42
C ASP A 99 -19.15 28.66 12.17
N LEU A 100 -18.21 29.17 12.98
CA LEU A 100 -17.64 30.51 12.83
C LEU A 100 -16.97 30.72 11.47
N LYS A 101 -16.51 29.66 10.81
CA LYS A 101 -15.83 29.75 9.51
C LYS A 101 -16.80 29.87 8.34
N ARG A 102 -18.09 29.63 8.54
CA ARG A 102 -19.09 29.77 7.49
C ARG A 102 -19.28 31.25 7.16
N HIS A 103 -19.12 31.61 5.89
CA HIS A 103 -19.40 32.97 5.41
C HIS A 103 -20.82 33.39 5.83
N GLY A 104 -20.93 34.49 6.59
CA GLY A 104 -22.20 34.99 7.14
C GLY A 104 -22.46 34.69 8.62
N ALA A 105 -21.69 33.80 9.27
CA ALA A 105 -21.89 33.48 10.69
C ALA A 105 -21.74 34.71 11.61
N ARG A 106 -20.80 35.61 11.31
CA ARG A 106 -20.66 36.90 12.02
C ARG A 106 -21.85 37.83 11.81
N GLN A 107 -22.47 37.82 10.63
CA GLN A 107 -23.65 38.65 10.34
C GLN A 107 -24.87 38.19 11.14
N GLN A 108 -24.97 36.90 11.46
CA GLN A 108 -26.02 36.36 12.32
C GLN A 108 -25.86 36.78 13.79
N LEU A 109 -24.63 37.06 14.23
CA LEU A 109 -24.32 37.56 15.57
C LEU A 109 -24.39 39.08 15.68
N ASP A 110 -24.36 39.80 14.56
CA ASP A 110 -24.40 41.27 14.52
C ASP A 110 -25.70 41.82 15.15
N GLY A 111 -26.81 41.08 15.01
CA GLY A 111 -28.08 41.37 15.69
C GLY A 111 -28.03 41.26 17.22
N PHE A 112 -26.96 40.71 17.77
CA PHE A 112 -26.65 40.58 19.19
C PHE A 112 -25.36 41.32 19.55
N SER A 113 -25.04 42.44 18.90
CA SER A 113 -23.91 43.27 19.29
C SER A 113 -24.39 44.68 19.69
N GLY A 114 -23.91 45.18 20.84
CA GLY A 114 -24.07 46.58 21.23
C GLY A 114 -25.48 47.06 21.59
N ARG A 115 -26.42 46.15 21.92
CA ARG A 115 -27.77 46.52 22.37
C ARG A 115 -28.19 45.75 23.63
N ARG A 116 -29.02 46.38 24.46
CA ARG A 116 -29.80 45.66 25.47
C ARG A 116 -31.00 45.00 24.80
N LEU A 117 -31.18 43.69 24.99
CA LEU A 117 -32.30 42.96 24.39
C LEU A 117 -33.40 42.71 25.42
N SER A 118 -34.64 43.01 25.02
CA SER A 118 -35.82 42.53 25.76
C SER A 118 -36.08 41.04 25.47
N PRO A 119 -36.86 40.33 26.31
CA PRO A 119 -37.15 38.91 26.12
C PRO A 119 -37.70 38.57 24.73
N ASN A 120 -38.61 39.40 24.19
CA ASN A 120 -39.19 39.22 22.87
C ASN A 120 -38.15 39.41 21.75
N GLN A 121 -37.26 40.40 21.89
CA GLN A 121 -36.19 40.65 20.92
C GLN A 121 -35.17 39.52 20.91
N LEU A 122 -34.83 38.98 22.09
CA LEU A 122 -33.98 37.79 22.22
C LEU A 122 -34.60 36.58 21.52
N LYS A 123 -35.90 36.33 21.76
CA LYS A 123 -36.65 35.24 21.12
C LYS A 123 -36.61 35.33 19.59
N ASP A 124 -36.91 36.50 19.04
CA ASP A 124 -36.88 36.75 17.60
C ASP A 124 -35.46 36.72 17.02
N GLY A 125 -34.48 37.17 17.78
CA GLY A 125 -33.06 37.07 17.43
C GLY A 125 -32.63 35.61 17.29
N LEU A 126 -32.88 34.80 18.32
CA LEU A 126 -32.48 33.38 18.34
C LEU A 126 -33.20 32.56 17.26
N ARG A 127 -34.47 32.88 17.01
CA ARG A 127 -35.25 32.27 15.91
C ARG A 127 -34.68 32.62 14.54
N ARG A 128 -34.28 33.87 14.30
CA ARG A 128 -33.75 34.29 12.99
C ARG A 128 -32.31 33.85 12.75
N ALA A 129 -31.45 33.98 13.76
CA ALA A 129 -30.03 33.68 13.63
C ALA A 129 -29.74 32.18 13.64
N PHE A 130 -30.40 31.42 14.53
CA PHE A 130 -30.07 30.01 14.77
C PHE A 130 -31.22 29.04 14.46
N LEU A 131 -32.36 29.56 13.96
CA LEU A 131 -33.59 28.77 13.74
C LEU A 131 -34.08 28.08 15.03
N LEU A 132 -33.71 28.63 16.20
CA LEU A 132 -34.03 28.06 17.50
C LEU A 132 -35.43 28.48 17.93
N ARG A 133 -36.29 27.51 18.26
CA ARG A 133 -37.62 27.77 18.83
C ARG A 133 -37.58 27.50 20.33
N LEU A 134 -37.71 28.58 21.09
CA LEU A 134 -37.76 28.57 22.54
C LEU A 134 -39.17 28.96 23.00
N ASP A 135 -39.63 28.28 24.05
CA ASP A 135 -40.87 28.63 24.75
C ASP A 135 -40.65 29.87 25.62
N ASP A 136 -41.71 30.55 26.05
CA ASP A 136 -41.59 31.78 26.83
C ASP A 136 -40.90 31.53 28.19
N ASP A 137 -41.18 30.39 28.83
CA ASP A 137 -40.52 29.96 30.06
C ASP A 137 -39.01 29.72 29.85
N GLU A 138 -38.62 29.16 28.70
CA GLU A 138 -37.22 28.92 28.34
C GLU A 138 -36.47 30.23 28.07
N ILE A 139 -37.12 31.19 27.40
CA ILE A 139 -36.59 32.54 27.19
C ILE A 139 -36.39 33.24 28.53
N GLN A 140 -37.38 33.17 29.42
CA GLN A 140 -37.29 33.80 30.74
C GLN A 140 -36.20 33.17 31.60
N ALA A 141 -36.01 31.85 31.51
CA ALA A 141 -34.93 31.16 32.19
C ALA A 141 -33.54 31.56 31.65
N ILE A 142 -33.42 31.80 30.34
CA ILE A 142 -32.20 32.37 29.75
C ILE A 142 -32.00 33.80 30.24
N MET A 143 -33.03 34.65 30.23
CA MET A 143 -32.96 36.01 30.76
C MET A 143 -32.47 36.03 32.20
N PHE A 144 -33.07 35.23 33.08
CA PHE A 144 -32.66 35.12 34.48
C PHE A 144 -31.20 34.69 34.67
N LYS A 145 -30.65 33.93 33.72
CA LYS A 145 -29.26 33.46 33.79
C LYS A 145 -28.23 34.53 33.39
N PHE A 146 -28.59 35.47 32.52
CA PHE A 146 -27.66 36.49 31.99
C PHE A 146 -27.98 37.92 32.44
N ASP A 147 -29.21 38.22 32.86
CA ASP A 147 -29.62 39.48 33.48
C ASP A 147 -29.18 39.51 34.94
N SER A 148 -27.88 39.72 35.16
CA SER A 148 -27.27 39.72 36.51
C SER A 148 -27.72 40.92 37.35
N ASN A 149 -28.21 41.99 36.72
CA ASN A 149 -28.65 43.23 37.34
C ASN A 149 -30.16 43.30 37.59
N GLY A 150 -30.94 42.35 37.05
CA GLY A 150 -32.38 42.23 37.25
C GLY A 150 -33.17 43.38 36.64
N ASP A 151 -32.66 44.05 35.61
CA ASP A 151 -33.34 45.18 34.97
C ASP A 151 -34.32 44.76 33.88
N GLY A 152 -34.43 43.46 33.62
CA GLY A 152 -35.29 42.88 32.60
C GLY A 152 -34.68 42.91 31.20
N TYR A 153 -33.43 43.33 31.05
CA TYR A 153 -32.71 43.39 29.79
C TYR A 153 -31.42 42.55 29.84
N MET A 154 -31.12 41.89 28.73
CA MET A 154 -29.89 41.10 28.60
C MET A 154 -28.80 41.92 27.94
N ASP A 155 -27.59 41.90 28.50
CA ASP A 155 -26.40 42.36 27.83
C ASP A 155 -26.03 41.40 26.70
N THR A 156 -26.08 41.90 25.47
CA THR A 156 -25.82 41.11 24.28
C THR A 156 -24.37 40.67 24.15
N ASP A 157 -23.43 41.47 24.65
CA ASP A 157 -22.02 41.14 24.55
C ASP A 157 -21.68 39.96 25.46
N GLU A 158 -22.30 39.87 26.64
CA GLU A 158 -22.15 38.74 27.56
C GLU A 158 -22.73 37.46 26.97
N PHE A 159 -23.93 37.55 26.39
CA PHE A 159 -24.56 36.42 25.73
C PHE A 159 -23.73 35.93 24.52
N ALA A 160 -23.26 36.84 23.67
CA ALA A 160 -22.46 36.50 22.50
C ALA A 160 -21.14 35.82 22.89
N ARG A 161 -20.44 36.33 23.92
CA ARG A 161 -19.22 35.70 24.45
C ARG A 161 -19.49 34.29 24.95
N PHE A 162 -20.56 34.11 25.75
CA PHE A 162 -20.92 32.81 26.28
C PHE A 162 -21.28 31.80 25.17
N PHE A 163 -22.07 32.22 24.19
CA PHE A 163 -22.44 31.39 23.06
C PHE A 163 -21.21 30.95 22.23
N LEU A 164 -20.30 31.89 21.97
CA LEU A 164 -19.03 31.61 21.27
C LEU A 164 -18.12 30.68 22.09
N GLN A 165 -18.08 30.83 23.42
CA GLN A 165 -17.31 29.94 24.28
C GLN A 165 -17.82 28.50 24.20
N ILE A 166 -19.15 28.31 24.19
CA ILE A 166 -19.75 26.98 24.02
C ILE A 166 -19.42 26.41 22.64
N SER A 167 -19.56 27.19 21.57
CA SER A 167 -19.32 26.68 20.21
C SER A 167 -17.86 26.26 20.01
N LEU A 168 -16.91 27.02 20.55
CA LEU A 168 -15.49 26.68 20.53
C LEU A 168 -15.19 25.41 21.34
N SER A 169 -15.76 25.29 22.54
CA SER A 169 -15.58 24.11 23.41
C SER A 169 -16.18 22.85 22.79
N ALA A 170 -17.36 22.96 22.17
CA ALA A 170 -18.02 21.86 21.48
C ALA A 170 -17.26 21.42 20.21
N ALA A 171 -16.53 22.34 19.55
CA ALA A 171 -15.68 22.03 18.42
C ALA A 171 -14.35 21.39 18.81
N ALA A 172 -13.85 21.61 20.03
CA ALA A 172 -12.60 21.05 20.54
C ALA A 172 -12.73 19.56 20.92
N GLN A 173 -13.80 19.19 21.62
CA GLN A 173 -14.01 17.81 22.11
C GLN A 173 -13.92 16.70 21.05
N PRO A 174 -14.63 16.77 19.89
CA PRO A 174 -14.54 15.71 18.89
C PRO A 174 -13.16 15.65 18.23
N ARG A 175 -12.42 16.77 18.18
CA ARG A 175 -11.07 16.80 17.61
C ARG A 175 -10.06 16.14 18.53
N GLU A 176 -10.16 16.37 19.83
CA GLU A 176 -9.30 15.72 20.82
C GLU A 176 -9.58 14.22 20.90
N ALA A 177 -10.85 13.82 20.91
CA ALA A 177 -11.21 12.40 20.87
C ALA A 177 -10.68 11.71 19.60
N GLN A 178 -10.85 12.35 18.43
CA GLN A 178 -10.34 11.82 17.17
C GLN A 178 -8.80 11.77 17.14
N ALA A 179 -8.13 12.81 17.64
CA ALA A 179 -6.66 12.85 17.71
C ALA A 179 -6.11 11.78 18.65
N ASN A 180 -6.78 11.54 19.78
CA ASN A 180 -6.43 10.47 20.71
C ASN A 180 -6.63 9.10 20.06
N GLU A 181 -7.77 8.84 19.40
CA GLU A 181 -8.00 7.60 18.67
C GLU A 181 -6.94 7.34 17.58
N ASP A 182 -6.58 8.38 16.81
CA ASP A 182 -5.60 8.24 15.74
C ASP A 182 -4.19 8.00 16.32
N SER A 183 -3.85 8.66 17.44
CA SER A 183 -2.60 8.40 18.16
C SER A 183 -2.54 6.98 18.71
N GLU A 184 -3.63 6.48 19.30
CA GLU A 184 -3.71 5.10 19.80
C GLU A 184 -3.57 4.08 18.67
N ARG A 185 -4.21 4.32 17.52
CA ARG A 185 -4.07 3.48 16.32
C ARG A 185 -2.63 3.46 15.81
N GLU A 186 -1.96 4.60 15.80
CA GLU A 186 -0.55 4.67 15.39
C GLU A 186 0.36 3.91 16.36
N ILE A 187 0.16 4.09 17.67
CA ILE A 187 0.91 3.37 18.71
C ILE A 187 0.70 1.86 18.57
N MET A 188 -0.53 1.40 18.38
CA MET A 188 -0.85 -0.02 18.19
C MET A 188 -0.21 -0.57 16.92
N SER A 189 -0.35 0.12 15.79
CA SER A 189 0.27 -0.27 14.51
C SER A 189 1.79 -0.41 14.64
N ARG A 190 2.44 0.54 15.33
CA ARG A 190 3.89 0.51 15.56
C ARG A 190 4.32 -0.64 16.48
N ARG A 191 3.52 -0.94 17.52
CA ARG A 191 3.77 -2.08 18.41
C ARG A 191 3.63 -3.42 17.67
N GLU A 192 2.58 -3.58 16.87
CA GLU A 192 2.36 -4.78 16.07
C GLU A 192 3.47 -4.98 15.03
N ALA A 193 3.87 -3.93 14.31
CA ALA A 193 4.97 -4.00 13.35
C ALA A 193 6.29 -4.39 14.03
N SER A 194 6.56 -3.85 15.22
CA SER A 194 7.76 -4.19 16.00
C SER A 194 7.71 -5.64 16.50
N ALA A 195 6.55 -6.12 16.95
CA ALA A 195 6.36 -7.50 17.38
C ALA A 195 6.56 -8.48 16.22
N LYS A 196 5.98 -8.20 15.04
CA LYS A 196 6.19 -9.01 13.83
C LYS A 196 7.65 -9.07 13.41
N ASN A 197 8.34 -7.93 13.39
CA ASN A 197 9.77 -7.87 13.07
C ASN A 197 10.63 -8.66 14.08
N LEU A 198 10.26 -8.65 15.37
CA LEU A 198 10.96 -9.42 16.39
C LEU A 198 10.71 -10.92 16.23
N GLU A 199 9.48 -11.33 15.94
CA GLU A 199 9.11 -12.71 15.67
C GLU A 199 9.82 -13.25 14.42
N GLU A 200 9.88 -12.48 13.34
CA GLU A 200 10.64 -12.83 12.13
C GLU A 200 12.13 -13.01 12.42
N ARG A 201 12.75 -12.08 13.17
CA ARG A 201 14.15 -12.22 13.60
C ARG A 201 14.38 -13.45 14.48
N ASN A 202 13.46 -13.76 15.37
CA ASN A 202 13.55 -14.95 16.22
C ASN A 202 13.41 -16.23 15.39
N ARG A 203 12.51 -16.24 14.40
CA ARG A 203 12.38 -17.35 13.45
C ARG A 203 13.66 -17.56 12.65
N GLU A 204 14.29 -16.49 12.17
CA GLU A 204 15.56 -16.55 11.44
C GLU A 204 16.70 -17.10 12.30
N LYS A 205 16.79 -16.68 13.57
CA LYS A 205 17.75 -17.24 14.52
C LYS A 205 17.51 -18.74 14.74
N SER A 206 16.25 -19.13 14.97
CA SER A 206 15.90 -20.54 15.15
C SER A 206 16.26 -21.40 13.94
N LEU A 207 16.17 -20.87 12.71
CA LEU A 207 16.60 -21.57 11.50
C LEU A 207 18.12 -21.82 11.47
N LEU A 208 18.92 -20.87 11.97
CA LEU A 208 20.37 -21.01 12.03
C LEU A 208 20.83 -22.00 13.10
N ASP A 209 20.08 -22.12 14.19
CA ASP A 209 20.38 -23.03 15.31
C ASP A 209 19.93 -24.49 15.06
N LEU A 210 19.28 -24.76 13.91
CA LEU A 210 18.89 -26.12 13.56
C LEU A 210 20.12 -27.02 13.34
N ALA A 211 20.21 -28.07 14.12
CA ALA A 211 21.17 -29.15 13.87
C ALA A 211 20.88 -29.80 12.51
N PHE A 212 21.88 -29.79 11.64
CA PHE A 212 21.85 -30.43 10.32
C PHE A 212 22.86 -31.59 10.26
N ARG A 213 22.61 -32.55 9.38
CA ARG A 213 23.50 -33.69 9.12
C ARG A 213 24.26 -33.47 7.82
N ASP A 214 25.31 -34.27 7.59
CA ASP A 214 26.04 -34.26 6.32
C ASP A 214 25.15 -34.66 5.12
N GLU A 215 24.08 -35.42 5.36
CA GLU A 215 23.05 -35.73 4.36
C GLU A 215 22.32 -34.47 3.87
N ASP A 216 21.98 -33.55 4.77
CA ASP A 216 21.33 -32.27 4.42
C ASP A 216 22.27 -31.40 3.57
N ARG A 217 23.59 -31.50 3.86
CA ARG A 217 24.64 -30.83 3.11
C ARG A 217 24.76 -31.36 1.68
N ALA A 218 24.85 -32.69 1.54
CA ALA A 218 24.86 -33.34 0.23
C ALA A 218 23.59 -33.02 -0.57
N ALA A 219 22.42 -32.99 0.10
CA ALA A 219 21.14 -32.72 -0.54
C ALA A 219 21.04 -31.30 -1.14
N TYR A 220 21.47 -30.25 -0.43
CA TYR A 220 21.46 -28.91 -1.03
C TYR A 220 22.52 -28.76 -2.12
N GLN A 221 23.67 -29.41 -1.98
CA GLN A 221 24.73 -29.38 -2.99
C GLN A 221 24.26 -30.00 -4.31
N ASP A 222 23.60 -31.17 -4.27
CA ASP A 222 23.01 -31.81 -5.46
C ASP A 222 21.95 -30.92 -6.12
N LYS A 223 21.11 -30.23 -5.33
CA LYS A 223 20.12 -29.28 -5.86
C LYS A 223 20.77 -28.07 -6.54
N LEU A 224 21.82 -27.50 -5.93
CA LEU A 224 22.56 -26.38 -6.51
C LEU A 224 23.34 -26.82 -7.75
N GLU A 225 23.92 -28.02 -7.74
CA GLU A 225 24.61 -28.58 -8.89
C GLU A 225 23.63 -28.74 -10.05
N LYS A 226 22.46 -29.36 -9.83
CA LYS A 226 21.38 -29.47 -10.82
C LYS A 226 20.95 -28.12 -11.39
N ALA A 227 20.76 -27.12 -10.54
CA ALA A 227 20.42 -25.77 -10.98
C ALA A 227 21.55 -25.13 -11.81
N SER A 228 22.80 -25.38 -11.44
CA SER A 228 23.97 -24.86 -12.15
C SER A 228 24.13 -25.43 -13.55
N LYS A 229 23.61 -26.63 -13.84
CA LYS A 229 23.66 -27.24 -15.20
C LYS A 229 22.89 -26.43 -16.23
N TRP A 230 21.77 -25.84 -15.79
CA TRP A 230 20.90 -25.03 -16.63
C TRP A 230 21.35 -23.58 -16.74
N TRP A 231 22.35 -23.17 -15.96
CA TRP A 231 22.87 -21.81 -15.96
C TRP A 231 23.93 -21.64 -17.05
N HIS A 232 23.82 -20.60 -17.87
CA HIS A 232 24.78 -20.34 -18.92
C HIS A 232 25.39 -18.95 -18.80
N ARG A 233 26.71 -18.89 -18.62
CA ARG A 233 27.47 -17.63 -18.50
C ARG A 233 27.26 -16.66 -19.66
N LYS A 234 26.93 -17.16 -20.86
CA LYS A 234 26.75 -16.34 -22.07
C LYS A 234 25.35 -15.72 -22.17
N HIS A 235 24.38 -16.19 -21.39
CA HIS A 235 23.03 -15.59 -21.39
C HIS A 235 23.01 -14.39 -20.44
N TYR A 236 22.66 -13.22 -20.97
CA TYR A 236 22.60 -11.96 -20.22
C TYR A 236 21.62 -12.04 -19.03
N HIS A 237 20.48 -12.70 -19.21
CA HIS A 237 19.49 -12.89 -18.14
C HIS A 237 20.08 -13.67 -16.95
N ASP A 238 20.88 -14.69 -17.22
CA ASP A 238 21.50 -15.55 -16.21
C ASP A 238 22.56 -14.80 -15.37
N GLN A 239 23.22 -13.80 -15.98
CA GLN A 239 24.15 -12.92 -15.27
C GLN A 239 23.41 -11.95 -14.32
N ILE A 240 22.34 -11.29 -14.79
CA ILE A 240 21.53 -10.39 -13.95
C ILE A 240 20.95 -11.15 -12.75
N GLN A 241 20.51 -12.38 -12.98
CA GLN A 241 20.01 -13.27 -11.95
C GLN A 241 21.06 -13.53 -10.86
N LEU A 242 22.31 -13.80 -11.23
CA LEU A 242 23.39 -13.98 -10.25
C LEU A 242 23.81 -12.69 -9.55
N ASP A 243 23.74 -11.55 -10.21
CA ASP A 243 24.05 -10.26 -9.58
C ASP A 243 23.04 -9.89 -8.49
N THR A 244 21.82 -10.45 -8.53
CA THR A 244 20.86 -10.35 -7.42
C THR A 244 21.45 -10.91 -6.13
N PHE A 245 22.32 -11.92 -6.21
CA PHE A 245 23.02 -12.51 -5.08
C PHE A 245 24.24 -11.72 -4.60
N ALA A 246 24.59 -10.56 -5.18
CA ALA A 246 25.74 -9.78 -4.72
C ALA A 246 25.50 -9.04 -3.38
N ARG A 247 24.25 -8.98 -2.89
CA ARG A 247 23.89 -8.33 -1.62
C ARG A 247 23.97 -9.28 -0.42
N LYS A 248 23.83 -8.73 0.78
CA LYS A 248 23.65 -9.52 2.01
C LYS A 248 22.21 -9.99 2.13
N PHE A 249 22.01 -11.19 2.65
CA PHE A 249 20.70 -11.81 2.81
C PHE A 249 20.48 -12.29 4.24
N SER A 250 19.24 -12.20 4.73
CA SER A 250 18.81 -13.10 5.80
C SER A 250 18.62 -14.52 5.26
N PRO A 251 18.59 -15.57 6.12
CA PRO A 251 18.36 -16.94 5.68
C PRO A 251 17.04 -17.11 4.89
N THR A 252 15.98 -16.44 5.33
CA THR A 252 14.66 -16.50 4.68
C THR A 252 14.68 -15.77 3.33
N GLU A 253 15.31 -14.60 3.25
CA GLU A 253 15.48 -13.86 2.01
C GLU A 253 16.30 -14.65 0.98
N LEU A 254 17.36 -15.34 1.42
CA LEU A 254 18.17 -16.20 0.56
C LEU A 254 17.32 -17.35 0.02
N GLN A 255 16.53 -18.02 0.85
CA GLN A 255 15.64 -19.11 0.41
C GLN A 255 14.65 -18.64 -0.67
N VAL A 256 14.04 -17.47 -0.47
CA VAL A 256 13.12 -16.86 -1.44
C VAL A 256 13.86 -16.50 -2.73
N ALA A 257 15.08 -15.96 -2.64
CA ALA A 257 15.90 -15.64 -3.81
C ALA A 257 16.29 -16.91 -4.59
N LEU A 258 16.72 -17.98 -3.91
CA LEU A 258 17.03 -19.27 -4.54
C LEU A 258 15.82 -19.86 -5.27
N GLN A 259 14.63 -19.79 -4.66
CA GLN A 259 13.41 -20.30 -5.27
C GLN A 259 12.99 -19.47 -6.49
N ASN A 260 13.05 -18.14 -6.38
CA ASN A 260 12.56 -17.26 -7.44
C ASN A 260 13.53 -17.16 -8.63
N VAL A 261 14.83 -17.17 -8.34
CA VAL A 261 15.88 -16.96 -9.35
C VAL A 261 16.33 -18.29 -9.95
N LEU A 262 16.59 -19.30 -9.10
CA LEU A 262 17.16 -20.58 -9.54
C LEU A 262 16.13 -21.72 -9.57
N GLY A 263 14.88 -21.48 -9.13
CA GLY A 263 13.88 -22.53 -9.02
C GLY A 263 14.18 -23.56 -7.92
N VAL A 264 15.16 -23.31 -7.06
CA VAL A 264 15.62 -24.27 -6.05
C VAL A 264 14.86 -24.08 -4.75
N ARG A 265 14.21 -25.16 -4.28
CA ARG A 265 13.56 -25.20 -2.96
C ARG A 265 14.40 -26.01 -1.98
N LEU A 266 14.94 -25.33 -0.98
CA LEU A 266 15.68 -25.94 0.13
C LEU A 266 14.76 -26.14 1.34
N LYS A 267 14.93 -27.28 2.02
CA LYS A 267 14.33 -27.53 3.35
C LYS A 267 15.06 -26.70 4.41
N ASP A 268 14.43 -26.49 5.57
CA ASP A 268 15.01 -25.67 6.64
C ASP A 268 16.38 -26.18 7.11
N ARG A 269 16.57 -27.50 7.21
CA ARG A 269 17.88 -28.11 7.58
C ARG A 269 18.94 -27.96 6.48
N GLU A 270 18.54 -28.13 5.22
CA GLU A 270 19.40 -27.92 4.05
C GLU A 270 19.84 -26.45 3.95
N LEU A 271 18.92 -25.52 4.24
CA LEU A 271 19.19 -24.09 4.29
C LEU A 271 20.13 -23.76 5.46
N ALA A 272 19.92 -24.34 6.65
CA ALA A 272 20.82 -24.17 7.79
C ALA A 272 22.24 -24.63 7.46
N ALA A 273 22.38 -25.80 6.81
CA ALA A 273 23.67 -26.31 6.34
C ALA A 273 24.35 -25.37 5.33
N LEU A 274 23.60 -24.85 4.35
CA LEU A 274 24.09 -23.86 3.39
C LEU A 274 24.51 -22.55 4.08
N CYS A 275 23.73 -22.07 5.06
CA CYS A 275 24.03 -20.88 5.83
C CYS A 275 25.33 -21.05 6.64
N SER A 276 25.53 -22.23 7.23
CA SER A 276 26.76 -22.57 7.95
C SER A 276 27.98 -22.52 7.04
N ASP A 277 27.87 -22.97 5.80
CA ASP A 277 28.97 -22.94 4.82
C ASP A 277 29.30 -21.55 4.29
N MET A 278 28.27 -20.72 4.18
CA MET A 278 28.39 -19.35 3.70
C MET A 278 28.90 -18.39 4.77
N SER A 279 28.67 -18.69 6.04
CA SER A 279 29.08 -17.88 7.20
C SER A 279 30.57 -18.03 7.53
N ARG A 280 31.46 -17.73 6.57
CA ARG A 280 32.92 -17.72 6.82
C ARG A 280 33.38 -16.57 7.72
N HIS A 281 32.55 -15.54 7.86
CA HIS A 281 32.77 -14.45 8.79
C HIS A 281 31.78 -14.57 9.94
N ARG A 282 32.26 -14.42 11.20
CA ARG A 282 31.41 -14.31 12.41
C ARG A 282 30.52 -13.04 12.41
N SER A 283 30.19 -12.49 11.24
CA SER A 283 29.46 -11.24 11.07
C SER A 283 27.94 -11.47 11.11
N GLY A 284 27.45 -12.01 12.23
CA GLY A 284 26.02 -12.03 12.55
C GLY A 284 25.10 -12.76 11.55
N LEU A 285 23.79 -12.52 11.69
CA LEU A 285 22.68 -13.15 10.96
C LEU A 285 22.64 -12.91 9.43
N LEU A 286 23.57 -12.13 8.89
CA LEU A 286 23.56 -11.73 7.49
C LEU A 286 24.56 -12.55 6.69
N LEU A 287 24.05 -13.27 5.71
CA LEU A 287 24.81 -14.10 4.80
C LEU A 287 25.39 -13.25 3.68
N ASP A 288 26.68 -13.43 3.40
CA ASP A 288 27.34 -12.77 2.27
C ASP A 288 26.99 -13.50 0.96
N GLY A 289 26.14 -12.88 0.16
CA GLY A 289 25.75 -13.44 -1.13
C GLY A 289 26.91 -13.50 -2.14
N ALA A 290 27.98 -12.72 -1.97
CA ALA A 290 29.19 -12.85 -2.78
C ALA A 290 29.89 -14.20 -2.57
N ASN A 291 29.84 -14.72 -1.33
CA ASN A 291 30.35 -16.05 -1.01
C ASN A 291 29.47 -17.14 -1.66
N PHE A 292 28.14 -16.99 -1.59
CA PHE A 292 27.21 -17.87 -2.31
C PHE A 292 27.53 -17.93 -3.81
N ARG A 293 27.66 -16.76 -4.45
CA ARG A 293 27.99 -16.67 -5.88
C ARG A 293 29.29 -17.40 -6.20
N SER A 294 30.30 -17.28 -5.33
CA SER A 294 31.59 -17.98 -5.51
C SER A 294 31.45 -19.49 -5.40
N ILE A 295 30.64 -19.99 -4.47
CA ILE A 295 30.33 -21.43 -4.33
C ILE A 295 29.58 -21.92 -5.58
N PHE A 296 28.56 -21.19 -6.03
CA PHE A 296 27.75 -21.56 -7.19
C PHE A 296 28.57 -21.61 -8.48
N LEU A 297 29.41 -20.59 -8.73
CA LEU A 297 30.30 -20.56 -9.90
C LEU A 297 31.35 -21.68 -9.88
N ARG A 298 31.82 -22.07 -8.68
CA ARG A 298 32.72 -23.22 -8.53
C ARG A 298 32.01 -24.52 -8.91
N LEU A 299 30.83 -24.77 -8.34
CA LEU A 299 30.02 -25.95 -8.69
C LEU A 299 29.73 -26.04 -10.20
N HIS A 300 29.39 -24.90 -10.81
CA HIS A 300 29.16 -24.83 -12.25
C HIS A 300 30.42 -25.20 -13.05
N LYS A 301 31.60 -24.70 -12.64
CA LYS A 301 32.87 -25.01 -13.29
C LYS A 301 33.23 -26.49 -13.14
N ASP A 302 33.13 -27.04 -11.93
CA ASP A 302 33.44 -28.44 -11.65
C ASP A 302 32.54 -29.37 -12.49
N HIS A 303 31.28 -28.96 -12.70
CA HIS A 303 30.36 -29.66 -13.59
C HIS A 303 30.80 -29.62 -15.06
N GLN A 304 31.18 -28.44 -15.58
CA GLN A 304 31.72 -28.31 -16.95
C GLN A 304 32.96 -29.16 -17.17
N ASP A 305 33.88 -29.17 -16.20
CA ASP A 305 35.11 -29.97 -16.26
C ASP A 305 34.78 -31.47 -16.28
N THR A 306 33.77 -31.90 -15.51
CA THR A 306 33.28 -33.29 -15.51
C THR A 306 32.63 -33.68 -16.83
N GLU A 307 31.81 -32.81 -17.43
CA GLU A 307 31.20 -33.06 -18.74
C GLU A 307 32.24 -33.13 -19.86
N ALA A 308 33.24 -32.25 -19.83
CA ALA A 308 34.36 -32.27 -20.78
C ALA A 308 35.14 -33.60 -20.69
N ALA A 309 35.48 -34.04 -19.48
CA ALA A 309 36.15 -35.32 -19.27
C ALA A 309 35.31 -36.52 -19.75
N ASN A 310 34.00 -36.50 -19.50
CA ASN A 310 33.08 -37.54 -19.98
C ASN A 310 32.98 -37.56 -21.51
N LEU A 311 33.01 -36.40 -22.16
CA LEU A 311 33.02 -36.29 -23.62
C LEU A 311 34.31 -36.87 -24.19
N ASP A 312 35.46 -36.57 -23.60
CA ASP A 312 36.77 -37.12 -24.00
C ASP A 312 36.80 -38.66 -23.88
N ILE A 313 36.30 -39.20 -22.76
CA ILE A 313 36.17 -40.65 -22.57
C ILE A 313 35.25 -41.25 -23.64
N SER A 314 34.12 -40.59 -23.96
CA SER A 314 33.20 -41.06 -24.99
C SER A 314 33.83 -41.06 -26.39
N ASN A 315 34.63 -40.04 -26.71
CA ASN A 315 35.35 -39.90 -27.96
C ASN A 315 36.45 -40.97 -28.10
N LEU A 316 37.18 -41.26 -27.02
CA LEU A 316 38.15 -42.36 -26.98
C LEU A 316 37.47 -43.71 -27.23
N ARG A 317 36.31 -43.96 -26.61
CA ARG A 317 35.51 -45.18 -26.84
C ARG A 317 35.02 -45.30 -28.29
N ARG A 318 34.62 -44.19 -28.93
CA ARG A 318 34.23 -44.17 -30.34
C ARG A 318 35.41 -44.45 -31.27
N LYS A 319 36.59 -43.84 -31.01
CA LYS A 319 37.82 -44.10 -31.77
C LYS A 319 38.26 -45.57 -31.66
N ALA A 320 38.17 -46.16 -30.48
CA ALA A 320 38.50 -47.57 -30.26
C ALA A 320 37.53 -48.54 -30.96
N LYS A 321 36.26 -48.14 -31.15
CA LYS A 321 35.24 -48.93 -31.87
C LYS A 321 35.18 -48.65 -33.38
N ALA A 322 35.93 -47.68 -33.89
CA ALA A 322 35.97 -47.42 -35.32
C ALA A 322 36.50 -48.67 -36.03
N PRO A 323 35.77 -49.25 -37.00
CA PRO A 323 36.21 -50.43 -37.70
C PRO A 323 37.59 -50.13 -38.31
N GLN A 324 38.59 -50.96 -37.97
CA GLN A 324 39.85 -50.96 -38.69
C GLN A 324 39.50 -51.43 -40.10
N PHE A 325 39.32 -50.48 -41.02
CA PHE A 325 39.18 -50.82 -42.42
C PHE A 325 40.44 -51.63 -42.78
N PRO A 326 40.30 -52.89 -43.19
CA PRO A 326 41.45 -53.69 -43.59
C PRO A 326 42.17 -52.86 -44.64
N GLY A 327 43.43 -52.51 -44.34
CA GLY A 327 44.22 -51.62 -45.16
C GLY A 327 44.05 -52.03 -46.62
N HIS A 328 43.68 -51.07 -47.47
CA HIS A 328 43.60 -51.28 -48.90
C HIS A 328 44.97 -51.81 -49.32
N VAL A 329 45.06 -53.12 -49.49
CA VAL A 329 46.24 -53.80 -50.00
C VAL A 329 46.34 -53.27 -51.42
N GLY A 330 47.32 -52.40 -51.64
CA GLY A 330 47.56 -51.79 -52.94
C GLY A 330 47.67 -52.90 -53.97
N ILE A 331 46.70 -52.95 -54.88
CA ILE A 331 46.84 -53.70 -56.12
C ILE A 331 47.77 -52.84 -56.97
N LEU A 332 49.06 -53.19 -56.94
CA LEU A 332 50.08 -52.71 -57.87
C LEU A 332 49.99 -53.46 -59.19
#